data_AF-A0A5B8LR40-F1
#
_entry.id   AF-A0A5B8LR40-F1
#
_cell.length_a   1.000
_cell.length_b   1.000
_cell.length_c   1.000
_cell.angle_alpha   90.00
_cell.angle_beta   90.00
_cell.angle_gamma   90.00
#
_symmetry.space_group_name_H-M   'P 1'
#
loop_
_entity.id
_entity.type
_entity.pdbx_description
1 polymer ?
#
loop_
_entity_poly.entity_id
_entity_poly.type
_entity_poly.pdbx_seq_one_letter_code
_entity_poly.pdbx_strand_id
1 'polypeptide(L)' 'MSRRDNGGHAFPPALVKHPHSGTITGASGMTRREWLAGLAMQAMLTGAFSKNNPLEAADLTSICAGAYRFADAMIAEGSK' A
#
# COMPACT_ATOMS: atom_id res chain seq x y z
N MET A 1 7.29 10.37 -10.06
CA MET A 1 6.28 9.97 -9.04
C MET A 1 6.28 11.04 -7.97
N SER A 2 5.28 11.91 -7.94
CA SER A 2 5.27 13.03 -6.99
C SER A 2 4.68 12.57 -5.65
N ARG A 3 5.13 13.19 -4.55
CA ARG A 3 4.76 12.89 -3.15
C ARG A 3 3.25 13.06 -2.84
N ARG A 4 2.42 13.45 -3.82
CA ARG A 4 0.98 13.79 -3.67
C ARG A 4 0.01 12.66 -4.04
N ASP A 5 0.46 11.60 -4.69
CA ASP A 5 -0.44 10.58 -5.25
C ASP A 5 -0.59 9.34 -4.36
N ASN A 6 -0.32 9.45 -3.05
CA ASN A 6 -0.36 8.33 -2.10
C ASN A 6 -1.72 8.14 -1.40
N GLY A 7 -2.71 8.98 -1.71
CA GLY A 7 -4.06 8.90 -1.15
C GLY A 7 -4.17 9.25 0.34
N GLY A 8 -3.14 9.90 0.92
CA GLY A 8 -3.11 10.25 2.34
C GLY A 8 -2.83 9.06 3.26
N HIS A 9 -3.17 9.20 4.54
CA HIS A 9 -2.99 8.12 5.52
C HIS A 9 -4.04 7.01 5.33
N ALA A 10 -3.60 5.74 5.39
CA ALA A 10 -4.50 4.58 5.36
C ALA A 10 -5.37 4.49 6.62
N PHE A 11 -4.79 4.86 7.76
CA PHE A 11 -5.42 4.81 9.07
C PHE A 11 -5.36 6.18 9.73
N PRO A 12 -6.23 6.49 10.70
CA PRO A 12 -6.13 7.70 11.49
C PRO A 12 -4.71 7.80 12.08
N PRO A 13 -4.05 8.97 12.01
CA PRO A 13 -2.73 9.13 12.58
C PRO A 13 -2.79 8.76 14.06
N ALA A 14 -1.97 7.79 14.47
CA ALA A 14 -1.87 7.43 15.87
C ALA A 14 -1.44 8.69 16.63
N LEU A 15 -2.29 9.17 17.55
CA LEU A 15 -1.96 10.26 18.46
C LEU A 15 -0.91 9.73 19.44
N VAL A 16 0.36 9.72 19.04
CA VAL A 16 1.45 9.46 19.98
C VAL A 16 1.60 10.72 20.85
N LYS A 17 0.90 10.75 21.99
CA LYS A 17 1.13 11.74 23.04
C LYS A 17 2.49 11.46 23.68
N HIS A 18 3.54 12.11 23.19
CA HIS A 18 4.81 12.16 23.92
C HIS A 18 4.66 13.12 25.12
N PRO A 19 5.02 12.70 26.35
CA PRO A 19 4.74 13.48 27.55
C PRO A 19 5.58 14.77 27.72
N HIS A 20 6.49 15.10 26.81
CA HIS A 20 7.40 16.27 26.94
C HIS A 20 7.61 17.10 25.67
N SER A 21 6.87 16.84 24.59
CA SER A 21 6.93 17.66 23.38
C SER A 21 5.57 17.59 22.70
N GLY A 22 5.07 18.74 22.23
CA GLY A 22 3.78 18.85 21.56
C GLY A 22 3.55 17.76 20.51
N THR A 23 2.28 17.42 20.31
CA THR A 23 1.78 16.34 19.43
C THR A 23 2.65 16.17 18.17
N ILE A 24 3.56 15.20 18.17
CA ILE A 24 4.34 14.87 16.98
C ILE A 24 3.43 14.00 16.12
N THR A 25 2.74 14.61 15.14
CA THR A 25 1.97 13.89 14.10
C THR A 25 2.88 13.17 13.09
N GLY A 26 4.13 12.86 13.48
CA GLY A 26 5.26 12.60 12.59
C GLY A 26 5.60 11.14 12.37
N ALA A 27 4.95 10.19 13.06
CA ALA A 27 4.98 8.81 12.59
C ALA A 27 4.18 8.78 11.28
N SER A 28 4.89 8.87 10.15
CA SER A 28 4.30 8.68 8.82
C SER A 28 3.84 7.23 8.76
N GLY A 29 2.63 6.97 9.26
CA GLY A 29 1.99 5.68 9.18
C GLY A 29 1.78 5.27 7.73
N MET A 30 1.35 4.02 7.53
CA MET A 30 1.06 3.48 6.20
C MET A 30 0.13 4.41 5.41
N THR A 31 0.53 4.75 4.20
CA THR A 31 -0.29 5.52 3.26
C THR A 31 -1.39 4.65 2.67
N ARG A 32 -2.48 5.27 2.23
CA ARG A 32 -3.61 4.56 1.59
C ARG A 32 -3.15 3.77 0.38
N ARG A 33 -2.21 4.30 -0.40
CA ARG A 33 -1.58 3.62 -1.54
C ARG A 33 -0.85 2.35 -1.14
N GLU A 34 -0.03 2.40 -0.09
CA GLU A 34 0.71 1.22 0.40
C GLU A 34 -0.23 0.14 0.91
N TRP A 35 -1.28 0.52 1.65
CA TRP A 35 -2.30 -0.41 2.12
C TRP A 35 -3.03 -1.12 0.98
N LEU A 36 -3.52 -0.34 -0.01
CA LEU A 36 -4.21 -0.88 -1.17
C LEU A 36 -3.29 -1.75 -2.03
N ALA A 37 -2.02 -1.36 -2.19
CA ALA A 37 -1.03 -2.15 -2.91
C ALA A 37 -0.79 -3.50 -2.21
N GLY A 38 -0.75 -3.53 -0.87
CA GLY A 38 -0.66 -4.77 -0.10
C GLY A 38 -1.83 -5.73 -0.37
N LEU A 39 -3.06 -5.21 -0.33
CA LEU A 39 -4.27 -5.99 -0.62
C LEU A 39 -4.28 -6.52 -2.07
N ALA A 40 -3.93 -5.67 -3.04
CA ALA A 40 -3.85 -6.08 -4.44
C ALA A 40 -2.78 -7.15 -4.67
N MET A 41 -1.61 -7.00 -4.02
CA MET A 41 -0.52 -7.97 -4.08
C MET A 41 -0.93 -9.33 -3.51
N GLN A 42 -1.66 -9.38 -2.40
CA GLN A 42 -2.17 -10.63 -1.83
C GLN A 42 -3.07 -11.41 -2.81
N ALA A 43 -3.95 -10.71 -3.52
CA ALA A 43 -4.80 -11.33 -4.54
C ALA A 43 -3.97 -11.87 -5.73
N MET A 44 -3.00 -11.09 -6.22
CA MET A 44 -2.11 -11.49 -7.31
C MET A 44 -1.26 -12.71 -6.94
N LEU A 45 -0.72 -12.72 -5.73
CA LEU A 45 0.09 -13.83 -5.23
C LEU A 45 -0.75 -15.10 -5.08
N THR A 46 -2.00 -14.99 -4.63
CA THR A 46 -2.90 -16.15 -4.53
C THR A 46 -3.12 -16.81 -5.91
N GLY A 47 -3.22 -16.02 -6.98
CA GLY A 47 -3.29 -16.54 -8.35
C GLY A 47 -1.95 -17.12 -8.86
N ALA A 48 -0.83 -16.50 -8.49
CA ALA A 48 0.51 -16.94 -8.90
C ALA A 48 0.94 -18.26 -8.21
N PHE A 49 0.47 -18.51 -6.98
CA PHE A 49 0.82 -19.69 -6.17
C PHE A 49 -0.10 -20.90 -6.36
N SER A 50 -0.76 -21.02 -7.50
CA SER A 50 -1.48 -22.26 -7.81
C SER A 50 -0.50 -23.44 -7.80
N LYS A 51 -0.94 -24.59 -7.25
CA LYS A 51 -0.18 -25.77 -6.74
C LYS A 51 1.06 -26.26 -7.53
N ASN A 52 1.27 -25.81 -8.76
CA ASN A 52 2.29 -26.27 -9.68
C ASN A 52 3.33 -25.20 -10.09
N ASN A 53 3.28 -23.98 -9.54
CA ASN A 53 4.23 -22.92 -9.90
C ASN A 53 5.08 -22.50 -8.70
N PRO A 54 6.39 -22.84 -8.66
CA PRO A 54 7.26 -22.44 -7.56
C PRO A 54 7.47 -20.93 -7.52
N LEU A 55 7.72 -20.40 -6.32
CA LEU A 55 7.89 -18.96 -6.04
C LEU A 55 9.00 -18.31 -6.87
N GLU A 56 10.00 -19.08 -7.28
CA GLU A 56 11.08 -18.64 -8.17
C GLU A 56 10.64 -18.36 -9.62
N ALA A 57 9.52 -18.94 -10.06
CA ALA A 57 8.97 -18.70 -11.40
C ALA A 57 7.99 -17.51 -11.43
N ALA A 58 7.60 -16.97 -10.28
CA ALA A 58 6.72 -15.81 -10.20
C ALA A 58 7.54 -14.52 -10.39
N ASP A 59 7.19 -13.71 -11.39
CA ASP A 59 7.77 -12.37 -11.55
C ASP A 59 7.23 -11.41 -10.48
N LEU A 60 7.86 -11.45 -9.31
CA LEU A 60 7.52 -10.61 -8.16
C LEU A 60 7.63 -9.12 -8.47
N THR A 61 8.53 -8.72 -9.39
CA THR A 61 8.69 -7.32 -9.78
C THR A 61 7.46 -6.83 -10.52
N SER A 62 6.96 -7.61 -11.48
CA SER A 62 5.73 -7.30 -12.20
C SER A 62 4.50 -7.32 -11.30
N ILE A 63 4.43 -8.25 -10.33
CA ILE A 63 3.36 -8.31 -9.33
C ILE A 63 3.36 -7.03 -8.48
N CYS A 64 4.52 -6.63 -7.95
CA CYS A 64 4.66 -5.39 -7.19
C CYS A 64 4.25 -4.16 -8.00
N ALA A 65 4.74 -4.03 -9.23
CA ALA A 65 4.39 -2.92 -10.10
C ALA A 65 2.89 -2.89 -10.43
N GLY A 66 2.29 -4.06 -10.70
CA GLY A 66 0.86 -4.20 -10.93
C GLY A 66 0.03 -3.78 -9.73
N ALA A 67 0.40 -4.24 -8.53
CA ALA A 67 -0.29 -3.91 -7.30
C ALA A 67 -0.35 -2.40 -7.02
N TYR A 68 0.75 -1.68 -7.26
CA TYR A 68 0.76 -0.22 -7.13
C TYR A 68 -0.10 0.49 -8.17
N ARG A 69 -0.19 -0.02 -9.40
CA ARG A 69 -1.11 0.52 -10.42
C ARG A 69 -2.58 0.34 -10.03
N PHE A 70 -2.93 -0.81 -9.44
CA PHE A 70 -4.28 -1.01 -8.90
C PHE A 70 -4.58 -0.06 -7.74
N ALA A 71 -3.63 0.13 -6.82
CA ALA A 71 -3.77 1.09 -5.73
C ALA A 71 -4.02 2.52 -6.26
N ASP A 72 -3.26 2.94 -7.28
CA ASP A 72 -3.41 4.25 -7.92
C ASP A 72 -4.80 4.41 -8.57
N ALA A 73 -5.27 3.39 -9.28
CA ALA A 73 -6.60 3.39 -9.90
C ALA A 73 -7.73 3.47 -8.85
N MET A 74 -7.60 2.74 -7.73
CA MET A 74 -8.58 2.79 -6.65
C MET A 74 -8.63 4.15 -5.94
N ILE A 75 -7.47 4.80 -5.76
CA ILE A 75 -7.41 6.17 -5.21
C ILE A 75 -8.06 7.15 -6.18
N ALA A 76 -7.79 7.03 -7.47
CA ALA A 76 -8.38 7.89 -8.50
C ALA A 76 -9.91 7.72 -8.58
N GLU A 77 -10.42 6.49 -8.46
CA GLU A 77 -11.86 6.22 -8.45
C GLU A 77 -12.56 6.81 -7.22
N GLY A 78 -11.97 6.64 -6.03
CA GLY A 78 -12.52 7.18 -4.79
C GLY A 78 -12.42 8.70 -4.63
N SER A 79 -11.83 9.40 -5.61
CA SER A 79 -11.72 10.87 -5.63
C SER A 79 -12.75 11.53 -6.56
N LYS A 80 -13.63 10.75 -7.19
CA LYS A 80 -14.78 11.20 -7.98
C LYS A 80 -16.02 11.38 -7.10
#